data_AF-A0A9P0QF95-F1
#
_entry.id   AF-A0A9P0QF95-F1
#
_cell.length_a   1.000
_cell.length_b   1.000
_cell.length_c   1.000
_cell.angle_alpha   90.00
_cell.angle_beta   90.00
_cell.angle_gamma   90.00
#
_symmetry.space_group_name_H-M   'P 1'
#
loop_
_entity.id
_entity.type
_entity.pdbx_description
1 polymer ?
#
loop_
_entity_poly.entity_id
_entity_poly.type
_entity_poly.pdbx_seq_one_letter_code
_entity_poly.pdbx_strand_id
1 'polypeptide(L)'
;MVNLQLQGDGLNLIKPKFILSAFLARVKLMKQNIGRGEFSQFPNLSQTSCQEDDVSTYVQHLNALYSDFESRFEDILTMVIPPWIINPYGT
;
A
#
# COMPACT_ATOMS: atom_id res chain seq x y z
N MET A 1 -33.31 -10.88 -1.07
CA MET A 1 -32.29 -11.93 -1.22
C MET A 1 -31.32 -11.46 -2.31
N VAL A 2 -30.09 -11.11 -1.97
CA VAL A 2 -29.11 -10.60 -2.95
C VAL A 2 -28.51 -11.78 -3.72
N ASN A 3 -28.52 -11.70 -5.04
CA ASN A 3 -28.08 -12.79 -5.92
C ASN A 3 -26.56 -13.02 -5.79
N LEU A 4 -26.15 -14.24 -5.47
CA LEU A 4 -24.74 -14.66 -5.43
C LEU A 4 -24.03 -14.46 -6.78
N GLN A 5 -24.77 -14.50 -7.89
CA GLN A 5 -24.24 -14.24 -9.23
C GLN A 5 -23.87 -12.75 -9.45
N LEU A 6 -24.45 -11.82 -8.68
CA LEU A 6 -24.05 -10.41 -8.67
C LEU A 6 -22.81 -10.15 -7.78
N GLN A 7 -22.38 -11.14 -6.98
CA GLN A 7 -21.19 -11.03 -6.13
C GLN A 7 -19.86 -11.28 -6.87
N GLY A 8 -19.92 -11.62 -8.17
CA GLY A 8 -18.79 -11.67 -9.12
C GLY A 8 -17.45 -12.13 -8.54
N ASP A 9 -17.14 -13.43 -8.66
CA ASP A 9 -15.81 -14.06 -8.51
C ASP A 9 -14.82 -13.40 -7.53
N GLY A 10 -15.29 -12.99 -6.33
CA GLY A 10 -14.44 -12.32 -5.35
C GLY A 10 -13.63 -11.14 -5.90
N LEU A 11 -14.08 -10.49 -6.99
CA LEU A 11 -13.57 -9.23 -7.54
C LEU A 11 -14.27 -8.06 -6.83
N ASN A 12 -14.30 -8.16 -5.51
CA ASN A 12 -14.78 -7.10 -4.64
C ASN A 12 -13.66 -6.07 -4.47
N LEU A 13 -13.99 -4.78 -4.56
CA LEU A 13 -13.08 -3.65 -4.35
C LEU A 13 -12.31 -3.72 -3.00
N ILE A 14 -12.76 -4.59 -2.09
CA ILE A 14 -12.10 -4.97 -0.84
C ILE A 14 -10.67 -5.48 -1.06
N LYS A 15 -10.46 -6.40 -2.00
CA LYS A 15 -9.13 -6.98 -2.25
C LYS A 15 -8.14 -5.93 -2.75
N PRO A 16 -8.46 -5.13 -3.80
CA PRO A 16 -7.64 -3.99 -4.20
C PRO A 16 -7.35 -3.02 -3.03
N LYS A 17 -8.36 -2.65 -2.23
CA LYS A 17 -8.18 -1.77 -1.08
C LYS A 17 -7.14 -2.30 -0.09
N PHE A 18 -7.23 -3.59 0.26
CA PHE A 18 -6.28 -4.20 1.19
C PHE A 18 -4.85 -4.24 0.62
N ILE A 19 -4.71 -4.64 -0.65
CA ILE A 19 -3.41 -4.68 -1.34
C ILE A 19 -2.79 -3.28 -1.40
N LEU A 20 -3.56 -2.27 -1.79
CA LEU A 20 -3.09 -0.88 -1.87
C LEU A 20 -2.71 -0.33 -0.49
N SER A 21 -3.52 -0.61 0.54
CA SER A 21 -3.23 -0.17 1.92
C SER A 21 -1.93 -0.81 2.43
N ALA A 22 -1.76 -2.11 2.22
CA ALA A 22 -0.54 -2.83 2.61
C ALA A 22 0.69 -2.33 1.82
N PHE A 23 0.52 -2.05 0.53
CA PHE A 23 1.57 -1.48 -0.30
C PHE A 23 2.01 -0.10 0.20
N LEU A 24 1.08 0.82 0.44
CA LEU A 24 1.39 2.16 0.97
C LEU A 24 2.05 2.09 2.34
N ALA A 25 1.61 1.19 3.22
CA ALA A 25 2.26 0.94 4.51
C ALA A 25 3.72 0.49 4.32
N ARG A 26 3.98 -0.40 3.35
CA ARG A 26 5.33 -0.85 3.03
C ARG A 26 6.19 0.28 2.46
N VAL A 27 5.68 1.09 1.53
CA VAL A 27 6.40 2.26 0.99
C VAL A 27 6.73 3.27 2.09
N LYS A 28 5.79 3.51 3.02
CA LYS A 28 6.00 4.39 4.18
C LYS A 28 7.14 3.91 5.08
N LEU A 29 7.18 2.60 5.36
CA LEU A 29 8.29 2.00 6.13
C LEU A 29 9.62 2.11 5.36
N MET A 30 9.60 1.82 4.06
CA MET A 30 10.80 1.87 3.23
C MET A 30 11.44 3.26 3.22
N LYS A 31 10.65 4.33 3.03
CA LYS A 31 11.18 5.69 3.01
C LYS A 31 11.72 6.14 4.37
N GLN A 32 11.11 5.70 5.47
CA GLN A 32 11.60 6.00 6.83
C GLN A 32 12.94 5.33 7.10
N ASN A 33 13.06 4.04 6.78
CA ASN A 33 14.26 3.27 7.06
C ASN A 33 15.41 3.74 6.15
N ILE A 34 15.15 3.93 4.86
CA ILE A 34 16.15 4.49 3.92
C ILE A 34 16.58 5.88 4.37
N GLY A 35 15.64 6.76 4.76
CA GLY A 35 15.97 8.10 5.25
C GLY A 35 16.79 8.12 6.55
N ARG A 36 16.81 7.03 7.31
CA ARG A 36 17.67 6.84 8.50
C ARG A 36 18.99 6.13 8.19
N GLY A 37 19.23 5.72 6.95
CA GLY A 37 20.36 4.87 6.57
C GLY A 37 20.21 3.41 7.02
N GLU A 38 19.01 2.98 7.39
CA GLU A 38 18.72 1.62 7.85
C GLU A 38 18.45 0.69 6.66
N PHE A 39 19.50 0.06 6.14
CA PHE A 39 19.40 -0.76 4.92
C PHE A 39 19.27 -2.27 5.14
N SER A 40 19.27 -2.76 6.39
CA SER A 40 19.33 -4.20 6.72
C SER A 40 18.26 -5.06 6.03
N GLN A 41 17.08 -4.49 5.79
CA GLN A 41 15.95 -5.13 5.12
C GLN A 41 16.03 -5.15 3.58
N PHE A 42 17.03 -4.49 3.00
CA PHE A 42 17.24 -4.35 1.56
C PHE A 42 18.58 -5.01 1.18
N PRO A 43 18.59 -6.30 0.78
CA PRO A 43 19.83 -7.04 0.54
C PRO A 43 20.79 -6.36 -0.44
N ASN A 44 20.26 -5.66 -1.46
CA ASN A 44 21.08 -4.97 -2.43
C ASN A 44 21.61 -3.62 -1.91
N LEU A 45 20.81 -2.89 -1.13
CA LEU A 45 21.24 -1.59 -0.59
C LEU A 45 22.17 -1.76 0.62
N SER A 46 21.99 -2.80 1.43
CA SER A 46 22.87 -3.08 2.58
C SER A 46 24.30 -3.42 2.19
N GLN A 47 24.52 -3.87 0.95
CA GLN A 47 25.84 -4.19 0.40
C GLN A 47 26.47 -3.03 -0.38
N THR A 48 25.72 -1.95 -0.62
CA THR A 48 26.15 -0.82 -1.44
C THR A 48 26.52 0.36 -0.56
N SER A 49 27.60 1.08 -0.87
CA SER A 49 27.84 2.38 -0.25
C SER A 49 26.89 3.41 -0.87
N CYS A 50 25.82 3.77 -0.16
CA CYS A 50 24.97 4.90 -0.56
C CYS A 50 25.55 6.20 -0.01
N GLN A 51 25.70 7.20 -0.89
CA GLN A 51 25.98 8.57 -0.46
C GLN A 51 24.70 9.22 0.07
N GLU A 52 24.84 10.29 0.85
CA GLU A 52 23.69 11.03 1.40
C GLU A 52 22.75 11.54 0.29
N ASP A 53 23.31 11.98 -0.84
CA ASP A 53 22.55 12.41 -2.01
C ASP A 53 21.74 11.28 -2.66
N ASP A 54 22.29 10.05 -2.68
CA ASP A 54 21.57 8.87 -3.18
C ASP A 54 20.38 8.56 -2.27
N VAL A 55 20.59 8.60 -0.95
CA VAL A 55 19.54 8.38 0.05
C VAL A 55 18.42 9.40 -0.12
N SER A 56 18.76 10.69 -0.23
CA SER A 56 17.80 11.77 -0.46
C SER A 56 16.99 11.54 -1.74
N THR A 57 17.65 11.16 -2.82
CA THR A 57 17.03 10.87 -4.12
C THR A 57 16.04 9.70 -4.02
N TYR A 58 16.44 8.59 -3.37
CA TYR A 58 15.55 7.45 -3.14
C TYR A 58 14.33 7.82 -2.29
N VAL A 59 14.52 8.58 -1.22
CA VAL A 59 13.42 9.05 -0.36
C VAL A 59 12.46 9.95 -1.15
N GLN A 60 12.97 10.83 -2.01
CA GLN A 60 12.15 11.67 -2.89
C GLN A 60 11.30 10.83 -3.85
N HIS A 61 11.90 9.81 -4.49
CA HIS A 61 11.15 8.90 -5.36
C HIS A 61 10.06 8.13 -4.61
N LEU A 62 10.34 7.63 -3.40
CA LEU A 62 9.34 6.94 -2.58
C LEU A 62 8.22 7.88 -2.11
N ASN A 63 8.52 9.14 -1.86
CA ASN A 63 7.51 10.15 -1.56
C ASN A 63 6.61 10.44 -2.76
N ALA A 64 7.19 10.60 -3.96
CA ALA A 64 6.43 10.79 -5.18
C ALA A 64 5.53 9.58 -5.47
N LEU A 65 6.06 8.36 -5.34
CA LEU A 65 5.31 7.11 -5.51
C LEU A 65 4.15 6.98 -4.51
N TYR A 66 4.41 7.28 -3.24
CA TYR A 66 3.37 7.27 -2.19
C TYR A 66 2.25 8.24 -2.54
N SER A 67 2.60 9.48 -2.91
CA SER A 67 1.63 10.54 -3.20
C SER A 67 0.81 10.24 -4.46
N ASP A 68 1.44 9.70 -5.51
CA ASP A 68 0.75 9.26 -6.72
C ASP A 68 -0.26 8.15 -6.41
N PHE A 69 0.12 7.14 -5.62
CA PHE A 69 -0.79 6.06 -5.25
C PHE A 69 -1.92 6.52 -4.33
N GLU A 70 -1.63 7.43 -3.39
CA GLU A 70 -2.65 7.99 -2.50
C GLU A 70 -3.69 8.80 -3.30
N SER A 71 -3.25 9.63 -4.24
CA SER A 71 -4.15 10.43 -5.09
C SER A 71 -4.89 9.59 -6.13
N ARG A 72 -4.20 8.66 -6.80
CA ARG A 72 -4.78 7.86 -7.88
C ARG A 72 -5.82 6.86 -7.40
N PHE A 73 -5.68 6.37 -6.17
CA PHE A 73 -6.57 5.37 -5.58
C PHE A 73 -7.29 5.88 -4.33
N GLU A 74 -7.46 7.20 -4.20
CA GLU A 74 -8.10 7.84 -3.06
C GLU A 74 -9.49 7.24 -2.79
N ASP A 75 -10.27 7.03 -3.84
CA ASP A 75 -11.61 6.44 -3.80
C ASP A 75 -11.62 5.04 -3.17
N ILE A 76 -10.71 4.17 -3.59
CA ILE A 76 -10.57 2.80 -3.05
C ILE A 76 -10.02 2.84 -1.61
N LEU A 77 -9.02 3.70 -1.35
CA LEU A 77 -8.38 3.83 -0.05
C LEU A 77 -9.32 4.40 1.01
N THR A 78 -10.24 5.29 0.63
CA THR A 78 -11.24 5.89 1.51
C THR A 78 -12.55 5.11 1.57
N MET A 79 -12.76 4.15 0.65
CA MET A 79 -13.98 3.32 0.59
C MET A 79 -14.32 2.69 1.95
N VAL A 80 -15.51 2.97 2.47
CA VAL A 80 -16.03 2.31 3.67
C VAL A 80 -16.62 0.96 3.25
N ILE A 81 -16.14 -0.14 3.84
CA ILE A 81 -16.70 -1.47 3.60
C ILE A 81 -17.80 -1.72 4.63
N PRO A 82 -19.09 -1.81 4.23
CA PRO A 82 -20.16 -2.12 5.15
C PRO A 82 -19.98 -3.51 5.78
N PRO A 83 -20.33 -3.71 7.08
CA PRO A 83 -20.17 -4.99 7.76
C PRO A 83 -20.88 -6.16 7.06
N TRP A 84 -22.04 -5.92 6.47
CA TRP A 84 -22.80 -6.93 5.74
C TRP A 84 -22.11 -7.41 4.44
N ILE A 85 -21.17 -6.65 3.89
CA ILE A 85 -20.35 -7.14 2.76
C ILE A 85 -19.33 -8.17 3.24
N ILE A 86 -18.82 -8.01 4.47
CA ILE A 86 -17.83 -8.91 5.09
C ILE A 86 -18.53 -10.15 5.66
N ASN A 87 -19.67 -9.94 6.33
CA ASN A 87 -20.48 -11.00 6.91
C ASN A 87 -21.98 -10.71 6.66
N PRO A 88 -22.53 -11.11 5.51
CA PRO A 88 -23.92 -10.79 5.14
C PRO A 88 -24.98 -11.42 6.03
N TYR A 89 -24.62 -12.43 6.83
CA TYR A 89 -25.54 -13.19 7.68
C TYR A 89 -25.12 -13.22 9.15
N GLY A 90 -24.15 -12.38 9.55
CA GLY A 90 -23.74 -12.26 10.94
C GLY A 90 -24.76 -11.48 11.75
N THR A 91 -25.45 -12.17 12.66
CA THR A 91 -26.13 -11.57 13.82
C THR A 91 -25.12 -11.09 14.84
#